data_AF-A0A183D318-F1
#
_entry.id   AF-A0A183D318-F1
#
_cell.length_a   1.000
_cell.length_b   1.000
_cell.length_c   1.000
_cell.angle_alpha   90.00
_cell.angle_beta   90.00
_cell.angle_gamma   90.00
#
_symmetry.space_group_name_H-M   'P 1'
#
loop_
_entity.id
_entity.type
_entity.pdbx_description
1 polymer ?
#
loop_
_entity_poly.entity_id
_entity_poly.type
_entity_poly.pdbx_seq_one_letter_code
_entity_poly.pdbx_strand_id
1 'polypeptide(L)'
;LCTAFSKLFSPLGLNSRAVSTSFGCRVNTAICMQGAASPDPTTVFVDARALRNDRVTLVEKGAPHSIALMESGKLLPGVEVVIANPETRGQCADSHLGEIWVASAHNADGYFSVYGEETSLHTDHFNARLTTGDTRKRFARTGYLGFLKQTQSITADGDLHDAVFVVGALDEALMLRGMRYHPVDIEATVIRAHRKIIECAVFTWTHLLVVVAETDSAETEALDLVPAITSAVLEEHHVIVGVVVIVDPGVVPINSRGEKQRMHLRDAFLRDLLDPIYVAYNM
;
A
#
# COMPACT_ATOMS: atom_id res chain seq x y z
N LEU A 1 7.33 1.15 -11.33
CA LEU A 1 6.51 1.48 -12.52
C LEU A 1 6.96 2.76 -13.21
N CYS A 2 7.07 3.91 -12.52
CA CYS A 2 7.45 5.20 -13.13
C CYS A 2 8.77 5.16 -13.93
N THR A 3 9.84 4.57 -13.38
CA THR A 3 11.12 4.45 -14.11
C THR A 3 11.02 3.58 -15.36
N ALA A 4 10.24 2.49 -15.31
CA ALA A 4 10.03 1.62 -16.46
C ALA A 4 9.22 2.35 -17.54
N PHE A 5 8.19 3.11 -17.16
CA PHE A 5 7.40 3.95 -18.05
C PHE A 5 8.27 5.01 -18.73
N SER A 6 9.03 5.81 -17.96
CA SER A 6 9.91 6.84 -18.53
C SER A 6 10.95 6.25 -19.47
N LYS A 7 11.51 5.06 -19.15
CA LYS A 7 12.45 4.36 -20.03
C LYS A 7 11.78 3.87 -21.32
N LEU A 8 10.57 3.32 -21.24
CA LEU A 8 9.83 2.80 -22.38
C LEU A 8 9.49 3.91 -23.39
N PHE A 9 9.12 5.09 -22.90
CA PHE A 9 8.70 6.23 -23.73
C PHE A 9 9.82 7.25 -24.02
N SER A 10 11.01 7.07 -23.46
CA SER A 10 12.17 7.93 -23.73
C SER A 10 12.51 8.06 -25.23
N PRO A 11 12.45 7.00 -26.07
CA PRO A 11 12.67 7.13 -27.51
C PRO A 11 11.66 8.00 -28.23
N LEU A 12 10.47 8.21 -27.66
CA LEU A 12 9.44 9.12 -28.19
C LEU A 12 9.62 10.58 -27.69
N GLY A 13 10.72 10.87 -26.98
CA GLY A 13 11.01 12.20 -26.46
C GLY A 13 10.38 12.50 -25.10
N LEU A 14 9.81 11.51 -24.40
CA LEU A 14 9.31 11.73 -23.04
C LEU A 14 10.47 12.03 -22.09
N ASN A 15 10.50 13.26 -21.58
CA ASN A 15 11.42 13.65 -20.52
C ASN A 15 10.98 12.97 -19.20
N SER A 16 11.91 12.36 -18.47
CA SER A 16 11.62 11.73 -17.17
C SER A 16 10.98 12.69 -16.17
N ARG A 17 11.30 13.99 -16.26
CA ARG A 17 10.71 15.05 -15.42
C ARG A 17 9.25 15.36 -15.73
N ALA A 18 8.72 14.90 -16.86
CA ALA A 18 7.30 15.02 -17.17
C ALA A 18 6.43 14.04 -16.37
N VAL A 19 7.06 13.04 -15.72
CA VAL A 19 6.38 12.11 -14.81
C VAL A 19 6.57 12.59 -13.39
N SER A 20 5.47 12.90 -12.72
CA SER A 20 5.48 13.40 -11.34
C SER A 20 4.67 12.48 -10.43
N THR A 21 5.12 12.34 -9.19
CA THR A 21 4.35 11.69 -8.13
C THR A 21 3.50 12.72 -7.40
N SER A 22 2.35 12.26 -6.89
CA SER A 22 1.52 13.03 -5.99
C SER A 22 0.79 12.08 -5.05
N PHE A 23 0.42 12.58 -3.88
CA PHE A 23 -0.41 11.86 -2.95
C PHE A 23 -1.59 12.71 -2.51
N GLY A 24 -2.76 12.09 -2.56
CA GLY A 24 -4.03 12.59 -2.09
C GLY A 24 -4.91 11.41 -1.73
N CYS A 25 -5.96 11.67 -0.98
CA CYS A 25 -6.90 10.67 -0.50
C CYS A 25 -8.30 11.28 -0.36
N ARG A 26 -9.24 10.49 0.16
CA ARG A 26 -10.65 10.94 0.29
C ARG A 26 -10.81 12.14 1.22
N VAL A 27 -9.95 12.28 2.23
CA VAL A 27 -10.07 13.36 3.23
C VAL A 27 -9.33 14.63 2.84
N ASN A 28 -8.36 14.53 1.92
CA ASN A 28 -7.65 15.65 1.35
C ASN A 28 -7.12 15.25 -0.04
N THR A 29 -7.59 15.94 -1.07
CA THR A 29 -7.31 15.59 -2.47
C THR A 29 -5.87 15.88 -2.91
N ALA A 30 -5.14 16.73 -2.19
CA ALA A 30 -3.79 17.15 -2.56
C ALA A 30 -2.95 17.40 -1.31
N ILE A 31 -2.25 16.36 -0.84
CA ILE A 31 -1.39 16.43 0.35
C ILE A 31 0.03 16.82 -0.06
N CYS A 32 0.59 16.11 -1.04
CA CYS A 32 1.91 16.39 -1.57
C CYS A 32 1.98 16.15 -3.07
N MET A 33 2.90 16.86 -3.72
CA MET A 33 3.19 16.65 -5.13
C MET A 33 4.65 16.91 -5.43
N GLN A 34 5.14 16.26 -6.47
CA GLN A 34 6.37 16.62 -7.11
C GLN A 34 6.09 17.63 -8.23
N GLY A 35 6.63 18.84 -8.13
CA GLY A 35 6.48 19.84 -9.17
C GLY A 35 7.37 19.54 -10.38
N ALA A 36 6.99 20.01 -11.57
CA ALA A 36 7.79 19.87 -12.80
C ALA A 36 9.20 20.54 -12.71
N ALA A 37 9.34 21.51 -11.81
CA ALA A 37 10.61 22.18 -11.51
C ALA A 37 11.37 21.55 -10.31
N SER A 38 10.80 20.52 -9.68
CA SER A 38 11.45 19.80 -8.58
C SER A 38 12.52 18.83 -9.10
N PRO A 39 13.53 18.49 -8.28
CA PRO A 39 14.47 17.41 -8.61
C PRO A 39 13.74 16.09 -8.87
N ASP A 40 14.43 15.15 -9.51
CA ASP A 40 13.91 13.79 -9.75
C ASP A 40 13.52 13.12 -8.42
N PRO A 41 12.47 12.26 -8.41
CA PRO A 41 11.92 11.76 -7.15
C PRO A 41 12.93 10.85 -6.47
N THR A 42 13.11 11.05 -5.16
CA THR A 42 14.03 10.22 -4.39
C THR A 42 13.42 8.84 -4.20
N THR A 43 14.18 7.79 -4.52
CA THR A 43 13.83 6.42 -4.12
C THR A 43 14.66 6.04 -2.91
N VAL A 44 13.98 5.64 -1.83
CA VAL A 44 14.62 5.10 -0.64
C VAL A 44 14.40 3.60 -0.57
N PHE A 45 15.33 2.89 0.07
CA PHE A 45 15.21 1.46 0.31
C PHE A 45 14.99 1.24 1.80
N VAL A 46 13.98 0.45 2.14
CA VAL A 46 13.59 0.15 3.51
C VAL A 46 13.59 -1.36 3.76
N ASP A 47 13.94 -1.77 4.97
CA ASP A 47 13.87 -3.18 5.37
C ASP A 47 12.41 -3.63 5.53
N ALA A 48 11.98 -4.62 4.74
CA ALA A 48 10.64 -5.20 4.81
C ALA A 48 10.32 -5.77 6.21
N ARG A 49 11.31 -6.29 6.93
CA ARG A 49 11.13 -6.86 8.28
C ARG A 49 10.85 -5.78 9.31
N ALA A 50 11.48 -4.62 9.17
CA ALA A 50 11.21 -3.47 10.01
C ALA A 50 9.78 -2.96 9.77
N LEU A 51 9.36 -2.84 8.50
CA LEU A 51 8.00 -2.40 8.16
C LEU A 51 6.91 -3.29 8.76
N ARG A 52 7.13 -4.61 8.78
CA ARG A 52 6.20 -5.58 9.43
C ARG A 52 5.97 -5.32 10.92
N ASN A 53 6.89 -4.63 11.58
CA ASN A 53 6.87 -4.29 13.00
C ASN A 53 6.63 -2.78 13.22
N ASP A 54 6.03 -2.10 12.24
CA ASP A 54 5.75 -0.66 12.28
C ASP A 54 6.99 0.22 12.46
N ARG A 55 8.11 -0.21 11.89
CA ARG A 55 9.39 0.51 11.91
C ARG A 55 9.86 0.83 10.50
N VAL A 56 10.52 1.97 10.38
CA VAL A 56 11.19 2.39 9.15
C VAL A 56 12.69 2.32 9.39
N THR A 57 13.35 1.38 8.72
CA THR A 57 14.82 1.24 8.73
C THR A 57 15.31 1.38 7.30
N LEU A 58 16.09 2.43 7.05
CA LEU A 58 16.70 2.66 5.74
C LEU A 58 17.86 1.70 5.54
N VAL A 59 17.93 1.12 4.35
CA VAL A 59 18.99 0.21 3.93
C VAL A 59 19.57 0.65 2.59
N GLU A 60 20.68 0.05 2.20
CA GLU A 60 21.27 0.29 0.88
C GLU A 60 20.47 -0.42 -0.22
N LYS A 61 20.59 0.10 -1.44
CA LYS A 61 20.01 -0.54 -2.63
C LYS A 61 20.59 -1.94 -2.80
N GLY A 62 19.72 -2.94 -2.89
CA GLY A 62 20.11 -4.34 -3.08
C GLY A 62 20.42 -5.08 -1.78
N ALA A 63 20.22 -4.45 -0.62
CA ALA A 63 20.22 -5.15 0.65
C ALA A 63 19.15 -6.27 0.66
N PRO A 64 19.39 -7.40 1.36
CA PRO A 64 18.41 -8.47 1.45
C PRO A 64 17.11 -7.95 2.06
N HIS A 65 15.97 -8.34 1.48
CA HIS A 65 14.63 -7.89 1.88
C HIS A 65 14.40 -6.36 1.78
N SER A 66 15.19 -5.64 0.99
CA SER A 66 14.95 -4.22 0.74
C SER A 66 13.74 -4.01 -0.16
N ILE A 67 12.84 -3.11 0.25
CA ILE A 67 11.72 -2.62 -0.57
C ILE A 67 12.06 -1.21 -1.03
N ALA A 68 11.88 -0.93 -2.32
CA ALA A 68 12.06 0.39 -2.89
C ALA A 68 10.77 1.21 -2.72
N LEU A 69 10.86 2.32 -1.99
CA LEU A 69 9.77 3.28 -1.84
C LEU A 69 10.12 4.58 -2.55
N MET A 70 9.20 5.02 -3.41
CA MET A 70 9.35 6.28 -4.13
C MET A 70 8.69 7.41 -3.33
N GLU A 71 9.40 8.53 -3.26
CA GLU A 71 8.87 9.77 -2.72
C GLU A 71 7.57 10.17 -3.43
N SER A 72 6.54 10.51 -2.64
CA SER A 72 5.25 11.00 -3.14
C SER A 72 5.25 12.51 -3.45
N GLY A 73 6.25 13.22 -2.95
CA GLY A 73 6.51 14.63 -3.24
C GLY A 73 6.61 15.52 -2.00
N LYS A 74 6.77 16.82 -2.26
CA LYS A 74 6.82 17.88 -1.24
C LYS A 74 5.41 18.22 -0.77
N LEU A 75 5.26 18.46 0.54
CA LEU A 75 4.00 18.96 1.11
C LEU A 75 3.56 20.27 0.44
N LEU A 76 2.27 20.37 0.12
CA LEU A 76 1.72 21.59 -0.47
C LEU A 76 1.66 22.74 0.56
N PRO A 77 1.66 24.01 0.10
CA PRO A 77 1.53 25.16 1.00
C PRO A 77 0.27 25.07 1.87
N GLY A 78 0.42 25.29 3.18
CA GLY A 78 -0.69 25.21 4.14
C GLY A 78 -1.16 23.79 4.45
N VAL A 79 -0.42 22.76 4.00
CA VAL A 79 -0.62 21.37 4.41
C VAL A 79 0.40 21.04 5.50
N GLU A 80 -0.11 20.63 6.65
CA GLU A 80 0.70 20.07 7.72
C GLU A 80 0.43 18.57 7.84
N VAL A 81 1.48 17.78 8.01
CA VAL A 81 1.39 16.33 8.15
C VAL A 81 2.06 15.88 9.43
N VAL A 82 1.44 14.93 10.11
CA VAL A 82 2.03 14.21 11.24
C VAL A 82 1.87 12.71 11.02
N ILE A 83 2.84 11.93 11.49
CA ILE A 83 2.74 10.47 11.52
C ILE A 83 2.22 10.08 12.89
N ALA A 84 1.08 9.38 12.94
CA ALA A 84 0.42 9.00 14.17
C ALA A 84 0.25 7.48 14.25
N ASN A 85 0.36 6.91 15.45
CA ASN A 85 0.00 5.52 15.63
C ASN A 85 -1.54 5.38 15.53
N PRO A 86 -2.07 4.53 14.63
CA PRO A 86 -3.51 4.45 14.39
C PRO A 86 -4.33 3.93 15.57
N GLU A 87 -3.70 3.19 16.50
CA GLU A 87 -4.33 2.63 17.69
C GLU A 87 -4.21 3.56 18.90
N THR A 88 -2.99 4.01 19.23
CA THR A 88 -2.75 4.84 20.43
C THR A 88 -3.00 6.32 20.20
N ARG A 89 -3.08 6.74 18.93
CA ARG A 89 -3.22 8.14 18.49
C ARG A 89 -2.09 9.05 18.97
N GLY A 90 -0.97 8.48 19.39
CA GLY A 90 0.22 9.23 19.75
C GLY A 90 1.02 9.60 18.51
N GLN A 91 1.71 10.74 18.56
CA GLN A 91 2.66 11.11 17.51
C GLN A 91 3.82 10.09 17.48
N CYS A 92 4.10 9.59 16.28
CA CYS A 92 5.22 8.69 16.03
C CYS A 92 6.55 9.47 15.99
N ALA A 93 7.62 8.83 16.44
CA ALA A 93 8.98 9.31 16.18
C ALA A 93 9.43 8.94 14.76
N ASP A 94 10.43 9.63 14.22
CA ASP A 94 10.89 9.56 12.81
C ASP A 94 11.17 8.15 12.28
N SER A 95 11.52 7.19 13.15
CA SER A 95 11.81 5.79 12.78
C SER A 95 10.61 4.85 12.83
N HIS A 96 9.41 5.35 13.09
CA HIS A 96 8.19 4.54 13.12
C HIS A 96 7.36 4.74 11.85
N LEU A 97 6.77 3.63 11.42
CA LEU A 97 5.67 3.67 10.47
C LEU A 97 4.40 4.04 11.24
N GLY A 98 3.58 4.90 10.66
CA GLY A 98 2.29 5.24 11.25
C GLY A 98 1.32 5.71 10.18
N GLU A 99 0.10 6.00 10.62
CA GLU A 99 -0.90 6.61 9.78
C GLU A 99 -0.51 8.06 9.48
N ILE A 100 -0.62 8.46 8.22
CA ILE A 100 -0.43 9.84 7.79
C ILE A 100 -1.69 10.62 8.19
N TRP A 101 -1.53 11.62 9.05
CA TRP A 101 -2.59 12.52 9.47
C TRP A 101 -2.31 13.91 8.91
N VAL A 102 -3.35 14.58 8.41
CA VAL A 102 -3.21 15.85 7.68
C VAL A 102 -4.07 16.95 8.29
N ALA A 103 -3.48 18.12 8.50
CA ALA A 103 -4.18 19.34 8.87
C ALA A 103 -4.00 20.37 7.75
N SER A 104 -5.11 20.78 7.14
CA SER A 104 -5.12 21.79 6.09
C SER A 104 -6.50 22.43 5.97
N ALA A 105 -6.56 23.65 5.48
CA ALA A 105 -7.81 24.31 5.07
C ALA A 105 -8.48 23.61 3.86
N HIS A 106 -7.76 22.71 3.18
CA HIS A 106 -8.25 21.94 2.03
C HIS A 106 -8.81 20.56 2.40
N ASN A 107 -8.84 20.21 3.69
CA ASN A 107 -9.46 18.97 4.14
C ASN A 107 -10.97 18.99 3.86
N ALA A 108 -11.53 17.83 3.53
CA ALA A 108 -12.98 17.68 3.49
C ALA A 108 -13.57 17.73 4.92
N ASP A 109 -14.83 18.15 5.03
CA ASP A 109 -15.51 18.31 6.32
C ASP A 109 -16.30 17.07 6.77
N GLY A 110 -16.44 16.05 5.90
CA GLY A 110 -17.24 14.87 6.18
C GLY A 110 -17.48 13.98 4.97
N TYR A 111 -18.09 12.82 5.21
CA TYR A 111 -18.67 12.00 4.14
C TYR A 111 -20.16 12.30 4.02
N PHE A 112 -20.66 12.38 2.78
CA PHE A 112 -22.09 12.46 2.53
C PHE A 112 -22.73 11.06 2.61
N SER A 113 -23.80 10.91 3.40
CA SER A 113 -24.58 9.66 3.51
C SER A 113 -26.06 9.93 3.26
N VAL A 114 -26.68 9.08 2.44
CA VAL A 114 -28.13 9.15 2.14
C VAL A 114 -28.97 8.65 3.32
N TYR A 115 -28.39 7.85 4.22
CA TYR A 115 -29.08 7.20 5.34
C TYR A 115 -28.98 7.99 6.67
N GLY A 116 -28.48 9.23 6.64
CA GLY A 116 -28.24 10.06 7.83
C GLY A 116 -26.79 9.98 8.34
N GLU A 117 -26.42 10.89 9.24
CA GLU A 117 -25.08 10.95 9.84
C GLU A 117 -24.87 9.78 10.81
N GLU A 118 -23.97 8.84 10.49
CA GLU A 118 -23.35 7.99 11.52
C GLU A 118 -22.32 8.84 12.30
N THR A 119 -22.83 9.68 13.22
CA THR A 119 -22.12 10.82 13.82
C THR A 119 -20.79 10.44 14.50
N SER A 120 -20.64 9.22 15.01
CA SER A 120 -19.45 8.82 15.80
C SER A 120 -18.23 8.45 14.96
N LEU A 121 -18.39 7.74 13.84
CA LEU A 121 -17.27 7.33 12.97
C LEU A 121 -16.82 8.49 12.06
N HIS A 122 -17.76 9.33 11.63
CA HIS A 122 -17.46 10.51 10.80
C HIS A 122 -16.67 11.59 11.55
N THR A 123 -17.02 11.87 12.81
CA THR A 123 -16.34 12.92 13.58
C THR A 123 -14.87 12.58 13.81
N ASP A 124 -14.54 11.31 14.04
CA ASP A 124 -13.16 10.89 14.34
C ASP A 124 -12.23 10.93 13.12
N HIS A 125 -12.73 10.71 11.91
CA HIS A 125 -11.90 10.74 10.70
C HIS A 125 -11.46 12.15 10.30
N PHE A 126 -12.27 13.19 10.56
CA PHE A 126 -11.99 14.56 10.12
C PHE A 126 -11.57 15.50 11.26
N ASN A 127 -11.82 15.12 12.52
CA ASN A 127 -11.51 15.94 13.70
C ASN A 127 -10.65 15.18 14.73
N ALA A 128 -9.80 14.26 14.27
CA ALA A 128 -8.88 13.52 15.13
C ALA A 128 -7.93 14.46 15.86
N ARG A 129 -7.52 14.05 17.06
CA ARG A 129 -6.52 14.75 17.87
C ARG A 129 -5.49 13.75 18.37
N LEU A 130 -4.25 14.19 18.42
CA LEU A 130 -3.17 13.39 18.98
C LEU A 130 -3.32 13.28 20.50
N THR A 131 -2.90 12.16 21.06
CA THR A 131 -2.79 11.96 22.51
C THR A 131 -1.45 12.47 23.06
N THR A 132 -0.43 12.57 22.21
CA THR A 132 0.91 13.10 22.52
C THR A 132 1.40 14.01 21.39
N GLY A 133 2.22 15.01 21.69
CA GLY A 133 2.63 16.04 20.72
C GLY A 133 1.65 17.23 20.70
N ASP A 134 1.23 17.69 19.53
CA ASP A 134 0.21 18.75 19.41
C ASP A 134 -1.21 18.18 19.60
N THR A 135 -1.65 18.12 20.84
CA THR A 135 -2.96 17.60 21.24
C THR A 135 -4.12 18.59 21.01
N ARG A 136 -3.83 19.84 20.60
CA ARG A 136 -4.83 20.89 20.40
C ARG A 136 -5.30 20.96 18.97
N LYS A 137 -4.40 20.73 18.01
CA LYS A 137 -4.69 20.75 16.58
C LYS A 137 -5.57 19.58 16.18
N ARG A 138 -6.45 19.82 15.20
CA ARG A 138 -7.30 18.80 14.59
C ARG A 138 -6.66 18.32 13.29
N PHE A 139 -6.69 17.02 13.08
CA PHE A 139 -6.17 16.37 11.89
C PHE A 139 -7.27 15.50 11.27
N ALA A 140 -7.19 15.36 9.95
CA ALA A 140 -7.92 14.33 9.23
C ALA A 140 -7.04 13.08 9.08
N ARG A 141 -7.64 11.92 9.33
CA ARG A 141 -7.05 10.59 9.22
C ARG A 141 -7.10 10.14 7.76
N THR A 142 -5.94 9.93 7.14
CA THR A 142 -5.91 9.58 5.71
C THR A 142 -6.25 8.11 5.44
N GLY A 143 -6.09 7.23 6.43
CA GLY A 143 -6.16 5.78 6.23
C GLY A 143 -4.95 5.18 5.49
N TYR A 144 -3.88 5.95 5.27
CA TYR A 144 -2.65 5.46 4.63
C TYR A 144 -1.50 5.42 5.63
N LEU A 145 -0.75 4.33 5.59
CA LEU A 145 0.50 4.16 6.34
C LEU A 145 1.66 4.79 5.57
N GLY A 146 2.53 5.48 6.29
CA GLY A 146 3.71 6.09 5.74
C GLY A 146 4.61 6.72 6.78
N PHE A 147 5.62 7.44 6.29
CA PHE A 147 6.54 8.20 7.11
C PHE A 147 6.97 9.48 6.39
N LEU A 148 7.46 10.43 7.18
CA LEU A 148 8.10 11.65 6.68
C LEU A 148 9.61 11.46 6.69
N LYS A 149 10.27 12.01 5.69
CA LYS A 149 11.73 12.08 5.67
C LYS A 149 12.18 13.33 4.92
N GLN A 150 13.10 14.08 5.52
CA GLN A 150 13.80 15.14 4.83
C GLN A 150 14.66 14.56 3.70
N THR A 151 14.42 15.03 2.48
CA THR A 151 15.13 14.56 1.29
C THR A 151 16.44 15.32 1.10
N GLN A 152 17.37 14.73 0.35
CA GLN A 152 18.59 15.41 -0.09
C GLN A 152 18.36 16.25 -1.36
N SER A 153 17.17 16.11 -1.96
CA SER A 153 16.76 16.85 -3.14
C SER A 153 16.48 18.30 -2.75
N ILE A 154 17.23 19.21 -3.35
CA ILE A 154 17.14 20.64 -3.06
C ILE A 154 16.03 21.24 -3.92
N THR A 155 15.07 21.92 -3.29
CA THR A 155 14.03 22.67 -3.99
C THR A 155 14.65 23.75 -4.90
N ALA A 156 13.87 24.29 -5.84
CA ALA A 156 14.34 25.37 -6.72
C ALA A 156 14.87 26.59 -5.94
N ASP A 157 14.40 26.77 -4.70
CA ASP A 157 14.75 27.86 -3.79
C ASP A 157 16.01 27.58 -2.93
N GLY A 158 16.60 26.37 -3.02
CA GLY A 158 17.82 26.03 -2.28
C GLY A 158 17.61 25.28 -0.97
N ASP A 159 16.36 25.05 -0.55
CA ASP A 159 16.02 24.42 0.73
C ASP A 159 15.77 22.91 0.60
N LEU A 160 16.11 22.15 1.65
CA LEU A 160 15.66 20.77 1.83
C LEU A 160 14.16 20.76 2.15
N HIS A 161 13.44 19.73 1.71
CA HIS A 161 12.03 19.56 2.05
C HIS A 161 11.74 18.20 2.68
N ASP A 162 10.70 18.19 3.52
CA ASP A 162 10.10 16.97 4.02
C ASP A 162 9.25 16.32 2.93
N ALA A 163 9.55 15.06 2.65
CA ALA A 163 8.81 14.24 1.71
C ALA A 163 7.96 13.20 2.43
N VAL A 164 6.80 12.94 1.84
CA VAL A 164 5.92 11.86 2.25
C VAL A 164 6.30 10.59 1.50
N PHE A 165 6.47 9.50 2.23
CA PHE A 165 6.62 8.15 1.70
C PHE A 165 5.40 7.33 2.12
N VAL A 166 4.53 7.03 1.16
CA VAL A 166 3.34 6.19 1.37
C VAL A 166 3.74 4.73 1.18
N VAL A 167 3.41 3.89 2.16
CA VAL A 167 3.66 2.45 2.12
C VAL A 167 2.43 1.69 1.63
N GLY A 168 1.23 2.07 2.09
CA GLY A 168 0.00 1.43 1.64
C GLY A 168 -1.22 1.84 2.47
N ALA A 169 -2.39 1.36 2.07
CA ALA A 169 -3.62 1.61 2.82
C ALA A 169 -3.67 0.76 4.10
N LEU A 170 -4.13 1.35 5.19
CA LEU A 170 -4.22 0.73 6.52
C LEU A 170 -5.28 -0.37 6.55
N ASP A 171 -6.40 -0.17 5.86
CA ASP A 171 -7.54 -1.08 5.77
C ASP A 171 -7.27 -2.28 4.85
N GLU A 172 -6.36 -2.15 3.89
CA GLU A 172 -5.91 -3.26 3.05
C GLU A 172 -4.79 -4.10 3.69
N ALA A 173 -4.07 -3.56 4.68
CA ALA A 173 -2.99 -4.29 5.33
C ALA A 173 -3.48 -5.56 6.06
N LEU A 174 -2.76 -6.66 5.88
CA LEU A 174 -3.08 -7.95 6.52
C LEU A 174 -2.31 -8.06 7.84
N MET A 175 -3.01 -8.42 8.90
CA MET A 175 -2.40 -8.76 10.19
C MET A 175 -2.31 -10.28 10.34
N LEU A 176 -1.08 -10.80 10.37
CA LEU A 176 -0.79 -12.22 10.54
C LEU A 176 0.25 -12.40 11.66
N ARG A 177 -0.11 -13.16 12.70
CA ARG A 177 0.76 -13.44 13.86
C ARG A 177 1.36 -12.17 14.51
N GLY A 178 0.58 -11.08 14.54
CA GLY A 178 1.00 -9.80 15.11
C GLY A 178 1.90 -8.95 14.21
N MET A 179 2.21 -9.40 13.00
CA MET A 179 2.97 -8.66 12.00
C MET A 179 2.06 -8.13 10.90
N ARG A 180 2.43 -6.97 10.33
CA ARG A 180 1.70 -6.32 9.25
C ARG A 180 2.29 -6.65 7.89
N TYR A 181 1.45 -7.09 6.97
CA TYR A 181 1.82 -7.42 5.59
C TYR A 181 1.00 -6.59 4.62
N HIS A 182 1.65 -6.02 3.62
CA HIS A 182 0.94 -5.35 2.52
C HIS A 182 0.61 -6.40 1.44
N PRO A 183 -0.68 -6.58 1.06
CA PRO A 183 -1.09 -7.57 0.06
C PRO A 183 -0.31 -7.48 -1.24
N VAL A 184 -0.01 -6.25 -1.69
CA VAL A 184 0.69 -5.98 -2.95
C VAL A 184 2.08 -6.62 -2.98
N ASP A 185 2.78 -6.67 -1.86
CA ASP A 185 4.11 -7.28 -1.79
C ASP A 185 4.02 -8.81 -1.96
N ILE A 186 3.06 -9.44 -1.26
CA ILE A 186 2.82 -10.89 -1.36
C ILE A 186 2.36 -11.24 -2.78
N GLU A 187 1.43 -10.46 -3.34
CA GLU A 187 0.94 -10.65 -4.70
C GLU A 187 2.07 -10.54 -5.73
N ALA A 188 2.98 -9.55 -5.59
CA ALA A 188 4.12 -9.44 -6.48
C ALA A 188 5.03 -10.67 -6.44
N THR A 189 5.19 -11.29 -5.28
CA THR A 189 5.91 -12.57 -5.13
C THR A 189 5.15 -13.73 -5.77
N VAL A 190 3.83 -13.81 -5.56
CA VAL A 190 2.97 -14.83 -6.19
C VAL A 190 3.03 -14.75 -7.71
N ILE A 191 2.90 -13.55 -8.29
CA ILE A 191 3.03 -13.34 -9.75
C ILE A 191 4.39 -13.80 -10.27
N ARG A 192 5.47 -13.51 -9.52
CA ARG A 192 6.84 -13.93 -9.89
C ARG A 192 7.12 -15.41 -9.71
N ALA A 193 6.32 -16.11 -8.90
CA ALA A 193 6.56 -17.50 -8.55
C ALA A 193 6.46 -18.43 -9.76
N HIS A 194 5.57 -18.13 -10.71
CA HIS A 194 5.40 -18.95 -11.91
C HIS A 194 4.86 -18.15 -13.10
N ARG A 195 5.44 -18.36 -14.29
CA ARG A 195 5.11 -17.60 -15.52
C ARG A 195 3.65 -17.72 -16.00
N LYS A 196 2.94 -18.73 -15.51
CA LYS A 196 1.53 -19.03 -15.87
C LYS A 196 0.52 -18.32 -14.97
N ILE A 197 0.98 -17.64 -13.92
CA ILE A 197 0.14 -16.83 -13.07
C ILE A 197 -0.02 -15.46 -13.76
N ILE A 198 -1.25 -15.10 -14.08
CA ILE A 198 -1.59 -13.86 -14.79
C ILE A 198 -1.88 -12.75 -13.78
N GLU A 199 -2.72 -13.08 -12.81
CA GLU A 199 -3.14 -12.18 -11.75
C GLU A 199 -3.35 -12.98 -10.46
N CYS A 200 -3.31 -12.30 -9.32
CA CYS A 200 -3.65 -12.91 -8.05
C CYS A 200 -4.22 -11.89 -7.08
N ALA A 201 -4.87 -12.36 -6.03
CA ALA A 201 -5.24 -11.53 -4.90
C ALA A 201 -5.09 -12.33 -3.61
N VAL A 202 -4.68 -11.64 -2.55
CA VAL A 202 -4.50 -12.26 -1.24
C VAL A 202 -5.39 -11.62 -0.19
N PHE A 203 -5.90 -12.43 0.73
CA PHE A 203 -6.67 -11.97 1.88
C PHE A 203 -6.50 -12.93 3.05
N THR A 204 -7.06 -12.57 4.20
CA THR A 204 -7.06 -13.43 5.38
C THR A 204 -8.42 -14.08 5.59
N TRP A 205 -8.40 -15.35 6.01
CA TRP A 205 -9.57 -16.09 6.46
C TRP A 205 -9.19 -16.95 7.67
N THR A 206 -9.88 -16.78 8.80
CA THR A 206 -9.61 -17.50 10.05
C THR A 206 -8.10 -17.53 10.44
N HIS A 207 -7.42 -16.38 10.30
CA HIS A 207 -5.97 -16.21 10.53
C HIS A 207 -5.03 -16.94 9.55
N LEU A 208 -5.57 -17.58 8.51
CA LEU A 208 -4.81 -18.13 7.39
C LEU A 208 -4.68 -17.10 6.28
N LEU A 209 -3.54 -17.15 5.58
CA LEU A 209 -3.37 -16.45 4.31
C LEU A 209 -4.02 -17.29 3.21
N VAL A 210 -4.96 -16.67 2.49
CA VAL A 210 -5.58 -17.22 1.29
C VAL A 210 -5.00 -16.52 0.07
N VAL A 211 -4.58 -17.31 -0.92
CA VAL A 211 -4.10 -16.83 -2.21
C VAL A 211 -5.05 -17.31 -3.28
N VAL A 212 -5.64 -16.39 -4.03
CA VAL A 212 -6.39 -16.69 -5.25
C VAL A 212 -5.51 -16.32 -6.43
N ALA A 213 -5.22 -17.26 -7.31
CA ALA A 213 -4.34 -17.06 -8.46
C ALA A 213 -5.04 -17.44 -9.76
N GLU A 214 -5.04 -16.50 -10.71
CA GLU A 214 -5.55 -16.70 -12.06
C GLU A 214 -4.47 -17.29 -12.97
N THR A 215 -4.85 -18.24 -13.82
CA THR A 215 -3.92 -18.87 -14.76
C THR A 215 -4.55 -19.14 -16.12
N ASP A 216 -3.74 -19.06 -17.20
CA ASP A 216 -4.12 -19.53 -18.55
C ASP A 216 -3.67 -20.98 -18.81
N SER A 217 -3.13 -21.67 -17.81
CA SER A 217 -2.70 -23.06 -17.96
C SER A 217 -3.89 -24.00 -18.06
N ALA A 218 -3.67 -25.14 -18.72
CA ALA A 218 -4.62 -26.24 -18.69
C ALA A 218 -4.77 -26.76 -17.24
N GLU A 219 -5.96 -27.28 -16.91
CA GLU A 219 -6.27 -27.77 -15.55
C GLU A 219 -5.23 -28.77 -15.01
N THR A 220 -4.66 -29.60 -15.88
CA THR A 220 -3.62 -30.59 -15.51
C THR A 220 -2.32 -29.95 -15.02
N GLU A 221 -2.00 -28.74 -15.48
CA GLU A 221 -0.80 -27.99 -15.08
C GLU A 221 -1.07 -27.03 -13.90
N ALA A 222 -2.34 -26.71 -13.63
CA ALA A 222 -2.75 -25.78 -12.57
C ALA A 222 -2.29 -26.26 -11.17
N LEU A 223 -2.21 -27.58 -10.96
CA LEU A 223 -1.76 -28.20 -9.71
C LEU A 223 -0.29 -27.86 -9.38
N ASP A 224 0.56 -27.70 -10.41
CA ASP A 224 1.99 -27.39 -10.23
C ASP A 224 2.21 -25.96 -9.69
N LEU A 225 1.19 -25.09 -9.78
CA LEU A 225 1.25 -23.71 -9.28
C LEU A 225 1.24 -23.66 -7.76
N VAL A 226 0.56 -24.59 -7.09
CA VAL A 226 0.41 -24.61 -5.63
C VAL A 226 1.77 -24.70 -4.91
N PRO A 227 2.66 -25.67 -5.19
CA PRO A 227 3.96 -25.73 -4.55
C PRO A 227 4.83 -24.51 -4.90
N ALA A 228 4.75 -23.99 -6.13
CA ALA A 228 5.50 -22.80 -6.53
C ALA A 228 5.09 -21.55 -5.72
N ILE A 229 3.77 -21.31 -5.59
CA ILE A 229 3.20 -20.21 -4.81
C ILE A 229 3.58 -20.33 -3.34
N THR A 230 3.37 -21.51 -2.77
CA THR A 230 3.58 -21.74 -1.32
C THR A 230 5.05 -21.63 -0.94
N SER A 231 5.98 -22.16 -1.74
CA SER A 231 7.43 -22.03 -1.51
C SER A 231 7.88 -20.58 -1.61
N ALA A 232 7.48 -19.87 -2.68
CA ALA A 232 7.89 -18.48 -2.90
C ALA A 232 7.43 -17.55 -1.77
N VAL A 233 6.16 -17.69 -1.33
CA VAL A 233 5.62 -16.87 -0.23
C VAL A 233 6.32 -17.21 1.10
N LEU A 234 6.61 -18.48 1.35
CA LEU A 234 7.32 -18.90 2.56
C LEU A 234 8.76 -18.37 2.59
N GLU A 235 9.48 -18.44 1.48
CA GLU A 235 10.88 -18.00 1.38
C GLU A 235 11.02 -16.49 1.51
N GLU A 236 10.19 -15.70 0.81
CA GLU A 236 10.31 -14.24 0.76
C GLU A 236 9.60 -13.53 1.92
N HIS A 237 8.45 -14.07 2.36
CA HIS A 237 7.63 -13.44 3.40
C HIS A 237 7.68 -14.14 4.75
N HIS A 238 8.20 -15.37 4.84
CA HIS A 238 8.15 -16.20 6.05
C HIS A 238 6.71 -16.39 6.56
N VAL A 239 5.77 -16.50 5.61
CA VAL A 239 4.34 -16.74 5.87
C VAL A 239 3.94 -18.04 5.23
N ILE A 240 3.20 -18.85 5.97
CA ILE A 240 2.60 -20.07 5.44
C ILE A 240 1.27 -19.70 4.79
N VAL A 241 1.13 -20.05 3.52
CA VAL A 241 -0.15 -19.96 2.80
C VAL A 241 -1.03 -21.13 3.26
N GLY A 242 -2.20 -20.83 3.83
CA GLY A 242 -3.12 -21.84 4.34
C GLY A 242 -4.07 -22.37 3.26
N VAL A 243 -4.47 -21.52 2.31
CA VAL A 243 -5.34 -21.92 1.20
C VAL A 243 -4.83 -21.32 -0.10
N VAL A 244 -4.71 -22.15 -1.14
CA VAL A 244 -4.46 -21.72 -2.51
C VAL A 244 -5.67 -22.07 -3.35
N VAL A 245 -6.23 -21.09 -4.04
CA VAL A 245 -7.37 -21.23 -4.95
C VAL A 245 -6.87 -20.88 -6.35
N ILE A 246 -6.88 -21.85 -7.26
CA ILE A 246 -6.54 -21.62 -8.66
C ILE A 246 -7.83 -21.45 -9.46
N VAL A 247 -7.91 -20.38 -10.22
CA VAL A 247 -9.12 -19.96 -10.95
C VAL A 247 -8.78 -19.57 -12.39
N ASP A 248 -9.80 -19.52 -13.23
CA ASP A 248 -9.69 -18.99 -14.59
C ASP A 248 -9.40 -17.47 -14.60
N PRO A 249 -8.88 -16.93 -15.71
CA PRO A 249 -8.64 -15.50 -15.86
C PRO A 249 -9.91 -14.66 -15.75
N GLY A 250 -9.82 -13.51 -15.05
CA GLY A 250 -10.91 -12.55 -14.88
C GLY A 250 -11.82 -12.78 -13.66
N VAL A 251 -11.49 -13.74 -12.80
CA VAL A 251 -12.22 -14.03 -11.55
C VAL A 251 -11.87 -13.04 -10.43
N VAL A 252 -10.62 -12.57 -10.36
CA VAL A 252 -10.14 -11.55 -9.42
C VAL A 252 -10.77 -10.21 -9.82
N PRO A 253 -11.69 -9.66 -9.01
CA PRO A 253 -12.39 -8.44 -9.35
C PRO A 253 -11.46 -7.23 -9.25
N ILE A 254 -11.30 -6.50 -10.35
CA ILE A 254 -10.53 -5.25 -10.41
C ILE A 254 -11.49 -4.12 -10.79
N ASN A 255 -11.47 -3.02 -10.04
CA ASN A 255 -12.33 -1.87 -10.35
C ASN A 255 -11.79 -1.01 -11.50
N SER A 256 -12.54 -0.01 -11.92
CA SER A 256 -12.16 0.91 -13.01
C SER A 256 -10.87 1.71 -12.76
N ARG A 257 -10.40 1.76 -11.50
CA ARG A 257 -9.15 2.42 -11.10
C ARG A 257 -7.96 1.44 -11.02
N GLY A 258 -8.16 0.17 -11.36
CA GLY A 258 -7.13 -0.86 -11.28
C GLY A 258 -6.93 -1.43 -9.87
N GLU A 259 -7.81 -1.13 -8.91
CA GLU A 259 -7.71 -1.62 -7.53
C GLU A 259 -8.41 -2.98 -7.39
N LYS A 260 -7.68 -3.99 -6.90
CA LYS A 260 -8.23 -5.31 -6.59
C LYS A 260 -9.27 -5.23 -5.47
N GLN A 261 -10.47 -5.71 -5.73
CA GLN A 261 -11.58 -5.72 -4.77
C GLN A 261 -11.47 -6.95 -3.85
N ARG A 262 -10.41 -7.01 -3.04
CA ARG A 262 -10.07 -8.17 -2.19
C ARG A 262 -11.19 -8.57 -1.24
N MET A 263 -11.92 -7.60 -0.69
CA MET A 263 -13.06 -7.86 0.19
C MET A 263 -14.22 -8.51 -0.57
N HIS A 264 -14.49 -8.08 -1.81
CA HIS A 264 -15.50 -8.72 -2.66
C HIS A 264 -15.10 -10.15 -3.02
N LEU A 265 -13.82 -10.37 -3.36
CA LEU A 265 -13.29 -11.70 -3.65
C LEU A 265 -13.35 -12.61 -2.41
N ARG A 266 -13.01 -12.08 -1.24
CA ARG A 266 -13.14 -12.81 0.04
C ARG A 266 -14.58 -13.21 0.29
N ASP A 267 -15.53 -12.29 0.13
CA ASP A 267 -16.95 -12.60 0.35
C ASP A 267 -17.48 -13.64 -0.65
N ALA A 268 -17.01 -13.61 -1.91
CA ALA A 268 -17.32 -14.63 -2.89
C ALA A 268 -16.74 -16.01 -2.48
N PHE A 269 -15.49 -16.05 -2.01
CA PHE A 269 -14.87 -17.26 -1.47
C PHE A 269 -15.66 -17.82 -0.27
N LEU A 270 -16.04 -16.98 0.69
CA LEU A 270 -16.78 -17.40 1.89
C LEU A 270 -18.20 -17.90 1.63
N ARG A 271 -18.78 -17.52 0.48
CA ARG A 271 -20.13 -17.91 0.07
C ARG A 271 -20.14 -19.03 -0.96
N ASP A 272 -18.99 -19.65 -1.22
CA ASP A 272 -18.80 -20.68 -2.24
C ASP A 272 -19.29 -20.23 -3.63
N LEU A 273 -19.07 -18.96 -3.98
CA LEU A 273 -19.47 -18.37 -5.27
C LEU A 273 -18.34 -18.36 -6.30
N LEU A 274 -17.14 -18.81 -5.93
CA LEU A 274 -16.04 -19.01 -6.87
C LEU A 274 -16.19 -20.38 -7.53
N ASP A 275 -15.82 -20.46 -8.81
CA ASP A 275 -15.71 -21.72 -9.56
C ASP A 275 -14.23 -22.05 -9.79
N PRO A 276 -13.55 -22.63 -8.79
CA PRO A 276 -12.12 -22.86 -8.86
C PRO A 276 -11.79 -24.10 -9.69
N ILE A 277 -10.73 -24.00 -10.50
CA ILE A 277 -10.08 -25.14 -11.14
C ILE A 277 -9.56 -26.11 -10.06
N TYR A 278 -8.96 -25.55 -9.00
CA TYR A 278 -8.42 -26.34 -7.90
C TYR A 278 -8.37 -25.54 -6.59
N VAL A 279 -8.59 -26.23 -5.46
CA VAL A 279 -8.42 -25.67 -4.12
C VAL A 279 -7.50 -26.57 -3.30
N ALA A 280 -6.42 -25.99 -2.79
CA ALA A 280 -5.46 -26.66 -1.91
C ALA A 280 -5.59 -26.11 -0.49
N TYR A 281 -5.83 -26.98 0.48
CA TYR A 281 -5.78 -26.64 1.90
C TYR A 281 -4.48 -27.16 2.49
N ASN A 282 -3.55 -26.25 2.78
CA ASN A 282 -2.32 -26.57 3.51
C ASN A 282 -2.63 -26.41 5.00
N MET A 283 -3.07 -27.52 5.62
CA MET A 283 -3.22 -27.65 7.07
C MET A 283 -1.93 -28.14 7.71
#